data_AF-A0A933KAQ1-F1
#
_entry.id   AF-A0A933KAQ1-F1
#
_cell.length_a   1.000
_cell.length_b   1.000
_cell.length_c   1.000
_cell.angle_alpha   90.00
_cell.angle_beta   90.00
_cell.angle_gamma   90.00
#
_symmetry.space_group_name_H-M   'P 1'
#
loop_
_entity.id
_entity.type
_entity.pdbx_description
1 polymer ?
#
loop_
_entity_poly.entity_id
_entity_poly.type
_entity_poly.pdbx_seq_one_letter_code
_entity_poly.pdbx_strand_id
1 'polypeptide(L)'
;MMKTTSPMNRCTPVLNLITPFIEGKLSPDEELVVRAHLERCRTCAEDLRHSLFLAQLLKDNLLLPEPPENLAQEVLRKTGRRR
;
A
#
# COMPACT_ATOMS: atom_id res chain seq x y z
N MET A 1 16.67 -8.64 31.98
CA MET A 1 17.01 -7.51 31.09
C MET A 1 16.81 -7.94 29.65
N MET A 2 15.96 -7.20 28.94
CA MET A 2 15.43 -7.52 27.61
C MET A 2 16.51 -7.36 26.53
N LYS A 3 16.70 -8.37 25.69
CA LYS A 3 17.53 -8.27 24.48
C LYS A 3 16.66 -7.70 23.35
N THR A 4 16.68 -6.39 23.14
CA THR A 4 16.11 -5.73 21.96
C THR A 4 17.13 -5.72 20.82
N THR A 5 17.44 -6.89 20.27
CA THR A 5 18.11 -6.96 18.96
C THR A 5 17.08 -6.71 17.87
N SER A 6 17.00 -5.45 17.42
CA SER A 6 16.17 -5.03 16.29
C SER A 6 16.59 -5.76 15.00
N PRO A 7 15.67 -6.37 14.22
CA PRO A 7 15.99 -7.20 13.06
C PRO A 7 16.23 -6.35 11.79
N MET A 8 16.85 -5.17 11.92
CA MET A 8 16.91 -4.16 10.85
C MET A 8 17.54 -4.69 9.55
N ASN A 9 18.43 -5.69 9.59
CA ASN A 9 19.11 -6.16 8.39
C ASN A 9 18.32 -7.20 7.56
N ARG A 10 17.28 -7.84 8.12
CA ARG A 10 16.48 -8.86 7.40
C ARG A 10 15.18 -8.33 6.79
N CYS A 11 14.78 -7.12 7.16
CA CYS A 11 13.52 -6.52 6.72
C CYS A 11 13.72 -5.52 5.57
N THR A 12 14.93 -4.97 5.41
CA THR A 12 15.27 -3.96 4.39
C THR A 12 14.84 -4.31 2.97
N PRO A 13 15.05 -5.55 2.47
CA PRO A 13 14.64 -5.90 1.11
C PRO A 13 13.12 -5.81 0.89
N VAL A 14 12.34 -6.09 1.94
CA VAL A 14 10.88 -6.09 1.88
C VAL A 14 10.32 -4.68 2.02
N LEU A 15 11.00 -3.77 2.72
CA LEU A 15 10.55 -2.38 2.89
C LEU A 15 10.33 -1.66 1.55
N ASN A 16 11.20 -1.90 0.56
CA ASN A 16 11.05 -1.32 -0.77
C ASN A 16 9.87 -1.89 -1.56
N LEU A 17 9.38 -3.08 -1.17
CA LEU A 17 8.27 -3.77 -1.82
C LEU A 17 6.93 -3.50 -1.12
N ILE A 18 6.91 -2.90 0.07
CA ILE A 18 5.66 -2.65 0.83
C ILE A 18 4.70 -1.72 0.07
N THR A 19 5.19 -0.59 -0.46
CA THR A 19 4.33 0.34 -1.21
C THR A 19 3.71 -0.31 -2.45
N PRO A 20 4.49 -0.91 -3.38
CA PRO A 20 3.89 -1.58 -4.53
C PRO A 20 3.05 -2.80 -4.15
N PHE A 21 3.32 -3.47 -3.01
CA PHE A 21 2.45 -4.51 -2.46
C PHE A 21 1.07 -3.96 -2.08
N ILE A 22 1.00 -2.83 -1.36
CA ILE A 22 -0.27 -2.17 -1.00
C ILE A 22 -1.03 -1.71 -2.25
N GLU A 23 -0.31 -1.23 -3.27
CA GLU A 23 -0.91 -0.77 -4.53
C GLU A 23 -1.30 -1.92 -5.49
N GLY A 24 -0.99 -3.18 -5.16
CA GLY A 24 -1.25 -4.33 -6.02
C GLY A 24 -0.42 -4.34 -7.32
N LYS A 25 0.77 -3.74 -7.29
CA LYS A 25 1.66 -3.55 -8.46
C LYS A 25 2.84 -4.52 -8.50
N LEU A 26 2.92 -5.46 -7.56
CA LEU A 26 3.96 -6.49 -7.55
C LEU A 26 3.65 -7.60 -8.56
N SER A 27 4.71 -8.22 -9.08
CA SER A 27 4.60 -9.51 -9.76
C SER A 27 4.22 -10.62 -8.77
N PRO A 28 3.68 -11.76 -9.23
CA PRO A 28 3.32 -12.87 -8.34
C PRO A 28 4.47 -13.39 -7.47
N ASP A 29 5.70 -13.39 -8.01
CA ASP A 29 6.89 -13.85 -7.29
C ASP A 29 7.29 -12.87 -6.17
N GLU A 30 7.25 -11.56 -6.44
CA GLU A 30 7.51 -10.53 -5.44
C GLU A 30 6.45 -10.52 -4.35
N GLU A 31 5.19 -10.71 -4.74
CA GLU A 31 4.08 -10.80 -3.80
C GLU A 31 4.23 -11.99 -2.84
N LEU A 32 4.66 -13.15 -3.36
CA LEU A 32 4.94 -14.33 -2.55
C LEU A 32 6.07 -14.05 -1.53
N VAL A 33 7.13 -13.37 -1.94
CA VAL A 33 8.25 -13.00 -1.06
C VAL A 33 7.77 -12.09 0.08
N VAL A 34 6.97 -11.07 -0.23
CA VAL A 34 6.42 -10.15 0.78
C VAL A 34 5.48 -10.90 1.72
N ARG A 35 4.56 -11.72 1.21
CA ARG A 35 3.64 -12.52 2.05
C ARG A 35 4.39 -13.45 3.00
N ALA A 36 5.37 -14.20 2.50
CA ALA A 36 6.19 -15.10 3.31
C ALA A 36 6.98 -14.35 4.41
N HIS A 37 7.40 -13.11 4.14
CA HIS A 37 8.03 -12.27 5.16
C HIS A 37 7.03 -11.82 6.24
N LEU A 38 5.85 -11.34 5.83
CA LEU A 38 4.83 -10.85 6.76
C LEU A 38 4.29 -11.96 7.67
N GLU A 39 4.25 -13.22 7.20
CA GLU A 39 3.92 -14.37 8.04
C GLU A 39 4.95 -14.64 9.15
N ARG A 40 6.23 -14.28 8.91
CA ARG A 40 7.35 -14.62 9.80
C ARG A 40 7.81 -13.44 10.65
N CYS A 41 7.59 -12.21 10.20
CA CYS A 41 8.04 -10.99 10.87
C CYS A 41 6.85 -10.20 11.43
N ARG A 42 6.54 -10.43 12.71
CA ARG A 42 5.43 -9.75 13.39
C ARG A 42 5.55 -8.22 13.35
N THR A 43 6.76 -7.68 13.50
CA THR A 43 7.00 -6.23 13.46
C THR A 43 6.57 -5.63 12.13
N CYS A 44 7.00 -6.21 11.00
CA CYS A 44 6.63 -5.70 9.68
C CYS A 44 5.14 -5.88 9.38
N ALA A 45 4.52 -6.96 9.88
CA ALA A 45 3.08 -7.17 9.76
C ALA A 45 2.27 -6.13 10.57
N GLU A 46 2.71 -5.80 11.78
CA GLU A 46 2.09 -4.77 12.61
C GLU A 46 2.24 -3.37 12.01
N ASP A 47 3.44 -3.03 11.53
CA ASP A 47 3.70 -1.75 10.87
C ASP A 47 2.83 -1.57 9.63
N LEU A 48 2.74 -2.60 8.78
CA LEU A 48 1.86 -2.60 7.61
C LEU A 48 0.39 -2.41 8.01
N ARG A 49 -0.07 -3.13 9.04
CA ARG A 49 -1.44 -3.00 9.56
C ARG A 49 -1.71 -1.58 10.05
N HIS A 50 -0.77 -0.94 10.74
CA HIS A 50 -0.89 0.44 11.19
C HIS A 50 -0.95 1.42 10.01
N SER A 51 -0.09 1.26 9.00
CA SER A 51 -0.13 2.09 7.79
C SER A 51 -1.46 1.97 7.04
N LEU A 52 -1.98 0.75 6.89
CA LEU A 52 -3.27 0.51 6.25
C LEU A 52 -4.43 1.11 7.06
N PHE A 53 -4.38 0.99 8.39
CA PHE A 53 -5.37 1.58 9.27
C PHE A 53 -5.40 3.11 9.16
N LEU A 54 -4.24 3.76 9.18
CA LEU A 54 -4.14 5.21 8.98
C LEU A 54 -4.63 5.63 7.60
N ALA A 55 -4.26 4.89 6.55
CA ALA A 55 -4.73 5.18 5.20
C ALA A 55 -6.26 5.06 5.08
N GLN A 56 -6.86 4.08 5.76
CA GLN A 56 -8.31 3.91 5.80
C GLN A 56 -8.98 5.06 6.56
N LEU A 57 -8.48 5.42 7.74
CA LEU A 57 -8.99 6.56 8.51
C LEU A 57 -8.94 7.85 7.70
N LEU A 58 -7.84 8.09 6.97
CA LEU A 58 -7.71 9.25 6.10
C LEU A 58 -8.75 9.20 4.98
N LYS A 59 -8.94 8.07 4.30
CA LYS A 59 -9.95 7.94 3.24
C LYS A 59 -11.36 8.22 3.74
N ASP A 60 -11.71 7.73 4.93
CA ASP A 60 -13.06 7.86 5.48
C ASP A 60 -13.37 9.27 6.00
N ASN A 61 -12.33 10.02 6.39
CA ASN A 61 -12.50 11.33 7.02
C ASN A 61 -12.02 12.50 6.13
N LEU A 62 -11.47 12.24 4.95
CA LEU A 62 -11.11 13.29 4.01
C LEU A 62 -12.38 13.86 3.37
N LEU A 63 -12.67 15.13 3.65
CA LEU A 63 -13.60 15.91 2.86
C LEU A 63 -12.99 16.13 1.48
N LEU A 64 -13.26 15.21 0.55
CA LEU A 64 -12.90 15.38 -0.85
C LEU A 64 -13.87 16.39 -1.47
N PRO A 65 -13.36 17.40 -2.21
CA PRO A 65 -14.24 18.31 -2.92
C PRO A 65 -15.06 17.51 -3.94
N GLU A 66 -16.34 17.85 -4.07
CA GLU A 66 -17.15 17.27 -5.13
C GLU A 66 -16.52 17.61 -6.49
N PRO A 67 -16.41 16.64 -7.39
CA PRO A 67 -15.88 16.90 -8.72
C PRO A 67 -16.76 17.93 -9.42
N PRO A 68 -16.18 18.89 -10.17
CA PRO A 68 -16.96 19.87 -10.89
C PRO A 68 -17.92 19.19 -11.87
N GLU A 69 -19.09 19.82 -12.09
CA GLU A 69 -20.06 19.35 -13.07
C GLU A 69 -19.37 19.14 -14.42
N ASN A 70 -19.65 17.99 -15.04
CA ASN A 70 -19.09 17.54 -16.32
C ASN A 70 -17.65 17.00 -16.28
N LEU A 71 -16.95 16.93 -15.14
CA LEU A 71 -15.61 16.32 -15.08
C LEU A 71 -15.62 14.87 -15.57
N ALA A 72 -16.60 14.09 -15.12
CA ALA A 72 -16.75 12.69 -15.54
C ALA A 72 -16.95 12.56 -17.06
N GLN A 73 -17.79 13.42 -17.65
CA GLN A 73 -18.03 13.45 -19.09
C GLN A 73 -16.77 13.85 -19.87
N GLU A 74 -16.03 14.84 -19.37
CA GLU A 74 -14.80 15.32 -19.99
C GLU A 74 -13.66 14.28 -19.92
N VAL A 75 -13.54 13.56 -18.80
CA VAL A 75 -12.59 12.44 -18.66
C VAL A 75 -12.94 11.34 -19.66
N LEU A 76 -14.21 10.92 -19.74
CA LEU A 76 -14.66 9.88 -20.68
C LEU A 76 -14.43 10.30 -22.15
N ARG A 77 -14.70 11.56 -22.49
CA ARG A 77 -14.44 12.10 -23.84
C ARG A 77 -12.95 12.02 -24.21
N LYS A 78 -12.06 12.25 -23.25
CA LYS A 78 -10.60 12.23 -23.45
C LYS A 78 -9.99 10.84 -23.42
N THR A 79 -10.48 9.93 -22.57
CA THR A 79 -9.93 8.58 -22.41
C THR A 79 -10.61 7.53 -23.30
N GLY A 80 -11.87 7.74 -23.70
CA GLY A 80 -12.64 6.84 -24.56
C GLY A 80 -12.18 6.78 -26.03
N ARG A 81 -11.15 7.54 -26.41
CA ARG A 81 -10.63 7.63 -27.80
C ARG A 81 -9.47 6.68 -28.12
N ARG A 82 -9.22 5.65 -27.29
CA ARG A 82 -8.33 4.54 -27.66
C ARG A 82 -9.16 3.33 -28.07
N ARG A 83 -9.59 3.30 -29.33
CA ARG A 83 -9.89 2.05 -30.07
C ARG A 83 -8.75 1.81 -31.04
#